data_AF-A0A497KBU2-F1
#
_entry.id   AF-A0A497KBU2-F1
#
_cell.length_a   1.000
_cell.length_b   1.000
_cell.length_c   1.000
_cell.angle_alpha   90.00
_cell.angle_beta   90.00
_cell.angle_gamma   90.00
#
_symmetry.space_group_name_H-M   'P 1'
#
loop_
_entity.id
_entity.type
_entity.pdbx_description
1 polymer ?
#
loop_
_entity_poly.entity_id
_entity_poly.type
_entity_poly.pdbx_seq_one_letter_code
_entity_poly.pdbx_strand_id
1 'polypeptide(L)'
;MLKLRNQLGRRNLTDEQRAYIQGKLYAIMKKQGERTDLKPVANFATSSIKGPAATAKKIGSIFGSSERKVRYAYEFARAVDKVKEINPRAAKKILEGKVKDAPLSIFWTVSMSPCLKTVRALSTVLVPTPA
;
A
#
# COMPACT_ATOMS: atom_id res chain seq x y z
N MET A 1 9.78 -6.38 -11.85
CA MET A 1 10.21 -5.51 -10.72
C MET A 1 10.66 -4.10 -11.15
N LEU A 2 11.36 -3.94 -12.28
CA LEU A 2 11.88 -2.63 -12.74
C LEU A 2 10.82 -1.55 -13.04
N LYS A 3 9.62 -1.93 -13.54
CA LYS A 3 8.56 -0.97 -13.93
C LYS A 3 8.08 -0.08 -12.78
N LEU A 4 7.88 -0.62 -11.57
CA LEU A 4 7.36 0.15 -10.41
C LEU A 4 8.41 1.11 -9.83
N ARG A 5 9.70 0.71 -9.81
CA ARG A 5 10.82 1.58 -9.40
C ARG A 5 10.97 2.77 -10.34
N ASN A 6 10.85 2.55 -11.65
CA ASN A 6 10.99 3.59 -12.66
C ASN A 6 9.80 4.57 -12.70
N GLN A 7 8.64 4.18 -12.19
CA GLN A 7 7.43 5.02 -12.15
C GLN A 7 7.47 6.07 -11.02
N LEU A 8 8.17 5.77 -9.92
CA LEU A 8 8.18 6.62 -8.72
C LEU A 8 9.07 7.88 -8.82
N GLY A 9 10.01 7.90 -9.77
CA GLY A 9 10.89 9.05 -10.05
C GLY A 9 10.27 10.11 -10.97
N ARG A 10 9.04 9.93 -11.43
CA ARG A 10 8.34 10.89 -12.30
C ARG A 10 7.69 12.00 -11.46
N ARG A 11 7.95 13.26 -11.82
CA ARG A 11 7.36 14.46 -11.20
C ARG A 11 5.84 14.58 -11.37
N ASN A 12 5.24 13.76 -12.25
CA ASN A 12 3.81 13.77 -12.55
C ASN A 12 2.99 12.77 -11.72
N LEU A 13 3.58 12.17 -10.69
CA LEU A 13 2.86 11.28 -9.79
C LEU A 13 2.30 12.06 -8.60
N THR A 14 1.01 11.89 -8.33
CA THR A 14 0.40 12.37 -7.08
C THR A 14 1.01 11.62 -5.89
N ASP A 15 0.99 12.24 -4.72
CA ASP A 15 1.54 11.62 -3.51
C ASP A 15 0.75 10.34 -3.15
N GLU A 16 -0.54 10.27 -3.47
CA GLU A 16 -1.40 9.10 -3.31
C GLU A 16 -0.99 7.97 -4.25
N GLN A 17 -0.69 8.27 -5.52
CA GLN A 17 -0.17 7.27 -6.46
C GLN A 17 1.20 6.75 -6.02
N ARG A 18 2.07 7.63 -5.52
CA ARG A 18 3.38 7.26 -5.01
C ARG A 18 3.25 6.30 -3.82
N ALA A 19 2.38 6.62 -2.86
CA ALA A 19 2.09 5.77 -1.72
C ALA A 19 1.48 4.43 -2.15
N TYR A 20 0.53 4.43 -3.08
CA TYR A 20 -0.08 3.20 -3.59
C TYR A 20 0.96 2.26 -4.23
N ILE A 21 1.82 2.79 -5.11
CA ILE A 21 2.89 2.00 -5.76
C ILE A 21 3.89 1.47 -4.73
N GLN A 22 4.32 2.30 -3.78
CA GLN A 22 5.23 1.91 -2.71
C GLN A 22 4.64 0.78 -1.85
N GLY A 23 3.35 0.86 -1.52
CA GLY A 23 2.62 -0.19 -0.82
C GLY A 23 2.51 -1.51 -1.61
N LYS A 24 2.23 -1.44 -2.91
CA LYS A 24 2.19 -2.64 -3.78
C LYS A 24 3.58 -3.27 -3.90
N LEU A 25 4.65 -2.48 -3.97
CA LEU A 25 6.02 -2.98 -3.99
C LEU A 25 6.36 -3.72 -2.68
N TYR A 26 5.97 -3.16 -1.53
CA TYR A 26 6.11 -3.84 -0.24
C TYR A 26 5.32 -5.16 -0.18
N ALA A 27 4.09 -5.19 -0.70
CA ALA A 27 3.29 -6.41 -0.78
C ALA A 27 3.98 -7.52 -1.60
N ILE A 28 4.56 -7.17 -2.76
CA ILE A 28 5.28 -8.10 -3.63
C ILE A 28 6.53 -8.63 -2.93
N MET A 29 7.34 -7.74 -2.35
CA MET A 29 8.60 -8.13 -1.68
C MET A 29 8.35 -8.94 -0.41
N LYS A 30 7.25 -8.67 0.31
CA LYS A 30 6.84 -9.48 1.46
C LYS A 30 6.47 -10.91 1.04
N LYS A 31 5.69 -11.07 -0.04
CA LYS A 31 5.32 -12.40 -0.57
C LYS A 31 6.52 -13.20 -1.09
N GLN A 32 7.54 -12.55 -1.66
CA GLN A 32 8.76 -13.23 -2.12
C GLN A 32 9.60 -13.83 -0.98
N GLY A 33 9.50 -13.29 0.24
CA GLY A 33 10.14 -13.86 1.43
C GLY A 33 9.42 -15.09 2.00
N GLU A 34 8.25 -15.44 1.46
CA GLU A 34 7.33 -16.47 1.93
C GLU A 34 7.38 -17.73 1.04
N ARG A 35 8.54 -18.04 0.43
CA ARG A 35 8.76 -19.35 -0.19
C ARG A 35 8.80 -20.41 0.89
N THR A 36 7.70 -21.14 1.05
CA THR A 36 7.56 -22.29 1.96
C THR A 36 8.26 -23.56 1.43
N ASP A 37 8.74 -23.51 0.19
CA ASP A 37 9.26 -24.63 -0.60
C ASP A 37 10.75 -24.96 -0.33
N LEU A 38 11.49 -24.07 0.35
CA LEU A 38 12.91 -24.28 0.68
C LEU A 38 13.05 -24.57 2.17
N LYS A 39 13.17 -25.85 2.54
CA LYS A 39 13.61 -26.25 3.89
C LYS A 39 14.98 -25.59 4.15
N PRO A 40 15.16 -24.83 5.24
CA PRO A 40 16.45 -24.25 5.54
C PRO A 40 17.43 -25.39 5.81
N VAL A 41 18.42 -25.56 4.93
CA VAL A 41 19.60 -26.37 5.23
C VAL A 41 20.26 -25.70 6.44
N ALA A 42 20.21 -26.39 7.57
CA ALA A 42 20.98 -26.05 8.76
C ALA A 42 22.45 -25.86 8.34
N ASN A 43 23.17 -24.92 8.95
CA ASN A 43 24.61 -24.63 8.78
C ASN A 43 24.99 -23.37 8.01
N PHE A 44 24.14 -22.33 7.95
CA PHE A 44 24.68 -20.98 7.79
C PHE A 44 23.94 -20.00 8.70
N ALA A 45 24.59 -19.64 9.81
CA ALA A 45 24.23 -18.48 10.62
C ALA A 45 24.47 -17.22 9.80
N THR A 46 23.62 -16.95 8.81
CA THR A 46 23.49 -15.61 8.26
C THR A 46 22.44 -14.92 9.11
N SER A 47 22.86 -13.98 9.94
CA SER A 47 22.04 -12.95 10.57
C SER A 47 21.39 -12.03 9.53
N SER A 48 20.81 -12.60 8.47
CA SER A 48 19.90 -11.89 7.60
C SER A 48 18.63 -11.71 8.39
N ILE A 49 18.41 -10.51 8.90
CA ILE A 49 17.16 -10.06 9.51
C ILE A 49 16.04 -10.32 8.48
N LYS A 50 15.45 -11.51 8.52
CA LYS A 50 14.35 -11.93 7.65
C LYS A 50 13.08 -11.55 8.38
N GLY A 51 12.45 -10.47 7.94
CA GLY A 51 11.23 -9.98 8.57
C GLY A 51 10.63 -8.78 7.87
N PRO A 52 9.35 -8.47 8.12
CA PRO A 52 8.64 -7.34 7.53
C PRO A 52 9.37 -6.01 7.75
N ALA A 53 10.04 -5.86 8.90
CA ALA A 53 10.84 -4.67 9.21
C ALA A 53 12.04 -4.49 8.26
N ALA A 54 12.76 -5.56 7.92
CA ALA A 54 13.90 -5.50 7.01
C ALA A 54 13.46 -5.16 5.58
N THR A 55 12.33 -5.68 5.12
CA THR A 55 11.76 -5.36 3.81
C THR A 55 11.30 -3.90 3.75
N ALA A 56 10.63 -3.41 4.80
CA ALA A 56 10.19 -2.02 4.89
C ALA A 56 11.39 -1.06 4.93
N LYS A 57 12.46 -1.39 5.67
CA LYS A 57 13.69 -0.60 5.73
C LYS A 57 14.39 -0.53 4.38
N LYS A 58 14.52 -1.65 3.65
CA LYS A 58 15.11 -1.70 2.31
C LYS A 58 14.35 -0.81 1.32
N ILE A 59 13.03 -0.89 1.30
CA ILE A 59 12.19 -0.04 0.44
C ILE A 59 12.32 1.42 0.87
N GLY A 60 12.29 1.69 2.18
CA GLY A 60 12.50 3.03 2.72
C GLY A 60 13.79 3.68 2.22
N SER A 61 14.92 2.96 2.29
CA SER A 61 16.21 3.43 1.79
C SER A 61 16.22 3.70 0.28
N ILE A 62 15.52 2.92 -0.53
CA ILE A 62 15.45 3.12 -2.00
C ILE A 62 14.69 4.40 -2.35
N PHE A 63 13.69 4.78 -1.57
CA PHE A 63 12.77 5.89 -1.87
C PHE A 63 12.91 7.08 -0.93
N GLY A 64 13.93 7.12 -0.07
CA GLY A 64 14.09 8.17 0.94
C GLY A 64 12.91 8.27 1.92
N SER A 65 12.24 7.16 2.21
CA SER A 65 11.06 7.08 3.07
C SER A 65 11.38 6.37 4.39
N SER A 66 10.72 6.77 5.48
CA SER A 66 10.84 6.05 6.75
C SER A 66 10.14 4.70 6.69
N GLU A 67 10.59 3.74 7.49
CA GLU A 67 9.99 2.41 7.59
C GLU A 67 8.49 2.48 7.92
N ARG A 68 8.11 3.38 8.84
CA ARG A 68 6.72 3.63 9.23
C ARG A 68 5.87 4.07 8.03
N LYS A 69 6.40 4.97 7.19
CA LYS A 69 5.71 5.45 5.99
C LYS A 69 5.50 4.33 4.97
N VAL A 70 6.46 3.41 4.84
CA VAL A 70 6.35 2.24 3.95
C VAL A 70 5.24 1.28 4.41
N ARG A 71 5.16 1.00 5.72
CA ARG A 71 4.10 0.14 6.29
C ARG A 71 2.72 0.76 6.11
N TYR A 72 2.62 2.06 6.38
CA TYR A 72 1.40 2.81 6.16
C TYR A 72 0.97 2.81 4.68
N ALA A 73 1.92 3.00 3.76
CA ALA A 73 1.67 2.92 2.32
C ALA A 73 1.12 1.54 1.89
N TYR A 74 1.57 0.46 2.53
CA TYR A 74 1.02 -0.88 2.32
C TYR A 74 -0.44 -1.00 2.77
N GLU A 75 -0.77 -0.49 3.96
CA GLU A 75 -2.14 -0.52 4.47
C GLU A 75 -3.07 0.36 3.64
N PHE A 76 -2.60 1.53 3.20
CA PHE A 76 -3.28 2.38 2.24
C PHE A 76 -3.55 1.63 0.93
N ALA A 77 -2.55 0.95 0.36
CA ALA A 77 -2.74 0.19 -0.88
C ALA A 77 -3.81 -0.92 -0.73
N ARG A 78 -3.84 -1.63 0.41
CA ARG A 78 -4.90 -2.61 0.71
C ARG A 78 -6.27 -1.96 0.82
N ALA A 79 -6.34 -0.79 1.45
CA ALA A 79 -7.59 -0.07 1.61
C ALA A 79 -8.14 0.42 0.26
N VAL A 80 -7.27 0.94 -0.62
CA VAL A 80 -7.62 1.31 -1.99
C VAL A 80 -8.07 0.10 -2.81
N ASP A 81 -7.42 -1.05 -2.68
CA ASP A 81 -7.84 -2.28 -3.35
C ASP A 81 -9.28 -2.69 -2.92
N LYS A 82 -9.60 -2.62 -1.62
CA LYS A 82 -10.98 -2.87 -1.12
C LYS A 82 -11.99 -1.85 -1.63
N VAL A 83 -11.65 -0.56 -1.63
CA VAL A 83 -12.52 0.49 -2.17
C VAL A 83 -12.74 0.27 -3.66
N LYS A 84 -11.73 -0.18 -4.40
CA LYS A 84 -11.83 -0.49 -5.83
C LYS A 84 -12.79 -1.64 -6.13
N GLU A 85 -12.84 -2.67 -5.27
CA GLU A 85 -13.80 -3.77 -5.38
C GLU A 85 -15.25 -3.30 -5.20
N ILE A 86 -15.50 -2.33 -4.32
CA ILE A 86 -16.84 -1.78 -4.05
C ILE A 86 -17.22 -0.71 -5.09
N ASN A 87 -16.33 0.24 -5.35
CA ASN A 87 -16.55 1.37 -6.22
C ASN A 87 -15.24 1.79 -6.94
N PRO A 88 -15.04 1.36 -8.20
CA PRO A 88 -13.82 1.68 -8.94
C PRO A 88 -13.67 3.17 -9.25
N ARG A 89 -14.78 3.92 -9.30
CA ARG A 89 -14.77 5.37 -9.58
C ARG A 89 -14.25 6.16 -8.36
N ALA A 90 -14.63 5.75 -7.16
CA ALA A 90 -14.10 6.32 -5.91
C ALA A 90 -12.59 6.07 -5.81
N ALA A 91 -12.13 4.85 -6.09
CA ALA A 91 -10.71 4.51 -6.08
C ALA A 91 -9.88 5.37 -7.06
N LYS A 92 -10.39 5.64 -8.26
CA LYS A 92 -9.72 6.55 -9.22
C LYS A 92 -9.59 7.97 -8.67
N LYS A 93 -10.66 8.54 -8.10
CA LYS A 93 -10.63 9.90 -7.52
C LYS A 93 -9.64 10.02 -6.35
N ILE A 94 -9.53 8.98 -5.53
CA ILE A 94 -8.55 8.92 -4.44
C ILE A 94 -7.12 8.92 -5.01
N LEU A 95 -6.84 8.10 -6.03
CA LEU A 95 -5.53 8.07 -6.68
C LEU A 95 -5.21 9.34 -7.47
N GLU A 96 -6.22 10.08 -7.92
CA GLU A 96 -6.05 11.39 -8.57
C GLU A 96 -5.77 12.51 -7.56
N GLY A 97 -5.77 12.25 -6.25
CA GLY A 97 -5.54 13.27 -5.22
C GLY A 97 -6.68 14.29 -5.08
N LYS A 98 -7.86 13.99 -5.65
CA LYS A 98 -9.05 14.87 -5.58
C LYS A 98 -9.72 14.87 -4.22
N VAL A 99 -9.41 13.88 -3.38
CA VAL A 99 -9.94 13.74 -2.03
C VAL A 99 -8.83 14.10 -1.04
N LYS A 100 -8.91 15.29 -0.45
CA LYS A 100 -8.01 15.71 0.63
C LYS A 100 -8.19 14.76 1.83
N ASP A 101 -7.09 14.37 2.47
CA ASP A 101 -7.03 13.46 3.64
C ASP A 101 -7.56 12.03 3.42
N ALA A 102 -7.77 11.62 2.16
CA ALA A 102 -8.11 10.25 1.81
C ALA A 102 -7.18 9.18 2.42
N PRO A 103 -5.84 9.31 2.36
CA PRO A 103 -4.99 8.24 2.84
C PRO A 103 -5.16 7.99 4.34
N LEU A 104 -5.29 9.03 5.17
CA LEU A 104 -5.40 8.91 6.62
C LEU A 104 -6.80 8.45 7.05
N SER A 105 -7.84 9.05 6.48
CA SER A 105 -9.23 8.72 6.80
C SER A 105 -9.58 7.29 6.41
N ILE A 106 -9.29 6.88 5.17
CA ILE A 106 -9.62 5.55 4.67
C ILE A 106 -8.81 4.48 5.40
N PHE A 107 -7.54 4.76 5.72
CA PHE A 107 -6.73 3.87 6.51
C PHE A 107 -7.35 3.60 7.88
N TRP A 108 -7.69 4.66 8.63
CA TRP A 108 -8.26 4.52 9.97
C TRP A 108 -9.62 3.84 9.94
N THR A 109 -10.49 4.17 8.98
CA THR A 109 -11.79 3.51 8.84
C THR A 109 -11.64 2.02 8.55
N VAL A 110 -10.81 1.63 7.57
CA VAL A 110 -10.63 0.21 7.22
C VAL A 110 -9.93 -0.56 8.35
N SER A 111 -9.09 0.11 9.14
CA SER A 111 -8.41 -0.48 10.30
C SER A 111 -9.34 -0.66 11.50
N MET A 112 -10.15 0.35 11.84
CA MET A 112 -11.09 0.30 12.97
C MET A 112 -12.36 -0.49 12.69
N SER A 113 -12.79 -0.55 11.43
CA SER A 113 -13.99 -1.25 11.01
C SER A 113 -13.70 -1.99 9.70
N PRO A 114 -13.22 -3.25 9.78
CA PRO A 114 -12.98 -4.05 8.59
C PRO A 114 -14.26 -4.42 7.84
N CYS A 115 -15.45 -4.07 8.36
CA CYS A 115 -16.73 -4.36 7.75
C CYS A 115 -16.94 -3.57 6.45
N LEU A 116 -17.31 -4.29 5.37
CA LEU A 116 -17.57 -3.70 4.05
C LEU A 116 -18.68 -2.63 4.06
N LYS A 117 -19.63 -2.70 5.00
CA LYS A 117 -20.74 -1.73 5.12
C LYS A 117 -20.22 -0.32 5.43
N THR A 118 -19.26 -0.21 6.34
CA THR A 118 -18.68 1.09 6.75
C THR A 118 -17.85 1.69 5.62
N VAL A 119 -17.10 0.86 4.88
CA VAL A 119 -16.32 1.29 3.71
C VAL A 119 -17.24 1.77 2.58
N ARG A 120 -18.36 1.07 2.36
CA ARG A 120 -19.37 1.47 1.36
C ARG A 120 -19.96 2.84 1.70
N ALA A 121 -20.35 3.08 2.94
CA ALA A 121 -20.89 4.37 3.39
C ALA A 121 -19.90 5.52 3.14
N LEU A 122 -18.62 5.33 3.47
CA LEU A 122 -17.58 6.34 3.19
C LEU A 122 -17.32 6.57 1.70
N SER A 123 -17.36 5.51 0.89
CA SER A 123 -17.21 5.67 -0.56
C SER A 123 -18.36 6.48 -1.18
N THR A 124 -19.57 6.39 -0.60
CA THR A 124 -20.74 7.17 -1.01
C THR A 124 -20.64 8.63 -0.59
N VAL A 125 -20.09 8.93 0.59
CA VAL A 125 -19.85 10.32 1.05
C VAL A 125 -18.75 11.00 0.22
N LEU A 126 -17.73 10.24 -0.21
CA LEU A 126 -16.60 10.77 -0.99
C LEU A 126 -16.91 11.05 -2.46
N VAL A 127 -18.00 10.50 -2.98
CA VAL A 127 -18.41 10.71 -4.38
C VAL A 127 -19.91 10.97 -4.41
N PRO A 128 -20.36 12.24 -4.46
CA PRO A 128 -21.77 12.51 -4.72
C PRO A 128 -22.14 11.85 -6.04
N THR A 129 -23.18 11.02 -5.99
CA THR A 129 -23.82 10.43 -7.17
C THR A 129 -24.19 11.59 -8.10
N PRO A 130 -23.82 11.58 -9.39
CA PRO A 130 -24.40 12.54 -10.31
C PRO A 130 -25.92 12.30 -10.30
N ALA A 131 -26.68 13.36 -10.06
CA ALA A 131 -28.13 13.39 -10.17
C ALA A 131 -28.58 13.02 -11.59
#